data_AF-A0A9P4NVS2-F1
#
_entry.id   AF-A0A9P4NVS2-F1
#
_cell.length_a   1.000
_cell.length_b   1.000
_cell.length_c   1.000
_cell.angle_alpha   90.00
_cell.angle_beta   90.00
_cell.angle_gamma   90.00
#
_symmetry.space_group_name_H-M   'P 1'
#
loop_
_entity.id
_entity.type
_entity.pdbx_description
1 polymer ?
#
loop_
_entity_poly.entity_id
_entity_poly.type
_entity_poly.pdbx_seq_one_letter_code
_entity_poly.pdbx_strand_id
1 'polypeptide(L)'
;MPPTPALVASYSAPCSDSTEFHQPLPTCSKDPSTEERTASLAALREAITNTQDQINDFLTKKMEEDNAKAGVAAVDDAKAEEAYGEEDAEEEA
;
A
#
# COMPACT_ATOMS: atom_id res chain seq x y z
N MET A 1 18.55 -26.73 8.06
CA MET A 1 17.10 -26.63 7.86
C MET A 1 16.84 -26.30 6.39
N PRO A 2 15.87 -26.93 5.71
CA PRO A 2 15.46 -26.46 4.39
C PRO A 2 14.86 -25.04 4.52
N PRO A 3 15.06 -24.15 3.54
CA PRO A 3 14.45 -22.83 3.56
C PRO A 3 12.92 -22.97 3.51
N THR A 4 12.23 -22.34 4.46
CA THR A 4 10.77 -22.20 4.46
C THR A 4 10.36 -21.37 3.24
N PRO A 5 9.48 -21.88 2.36
CA PRO A 5 8.95 -21.08 1.27
C PRO A 5 8.12 -19.93 1.86
N ALA A 6 8.17 -18.77 1.22
CA ALA A 6 7.36 -17.62 1.57
C ALA A 6 6.88 -16.94 0.28
N LEU A 7 5.65 -16.44 0.32
CA LEU A 7 5.15 -15.53 -0.70
C LEU A 7 5.61 -14.12 -0.34
N VAL A 8 6.27 -13.46 -1.29
CA VAL A 8 6.81 -12.11 -1.12
C VAL A 8 6.28 -11.22 -2.22
N ALA A 9 5.79 -10.04 -1.85
CA ALA A 9 5.41 -8.99 -2.79
C ALA A 9 6.07 -7.67 -2.38
N SER A 10 6.61 -6.93 -3.35
CA SER A 10 7.27 -5.64 -3.11
C SER A 10 6.56 -4.54 -3.89
N TYR A 11 6.11 -3.52 -3.17
CA TYR A 11 5.60 -2.29 -3.74
C TYR A 11 6.70 -1.22 -3.73
N SER A 12 6.93 -0.56 -4.86
CA SER A 12 7.86 0.56 -5.00
C SER A 12 7.22 1.65 -5.85
N ALA A 13 7.38 2.91 -5.42
CA ALA A 13 6.93 4.06 -6.19
C ALA A 13 7.89 5.25 -6.03
N PRO A 14 8.00 6.15 -7.04
CA PRO A 14 9.05 7.18 -7.10
C PRO A 14 9.07 8.17 -5.94
N CYS A 15 7.92 8.46 -5.33
CA CYS A 15 7.76 9.38 -4.20
C CYS A 15 7.23 8.68 -2.93
N SER A 16 7.38 7.36 -2.84
CA SER A 16 6.86 6.56 -1.72
C SER A 16 7.94 5.66 -1.15
N ASP A 17 7.82 5.36 0.14
CA ASP A 17 8.61 4.28 0.74
C ASP A 17 8.22 2.92 0.13
N SER A 18 9.24 2.10 -0.10
CA SER A 18 9.06 0.72 -0.56
C SER A 18 8.44 -0.10 0.56
N THR A 19 7.39 -0.87 0.24
CA THR A 19 6.70 -1.74 1.21
C THR A 19 6.83 -3.18 0.75
N GLU A 20 7.25 -4.06 1.66
CA GLU A 20 7.34 -5.50 1.41
C GLU A 20 6.28 -6.24 2.20
N PHE A 21 5.58 -7.14 1.52
CA PHE A 21 4.61 -8.06 2.10
C PHE A 21 5.25 -9.44 2.14
N HIS A 22 5.26 -10.04 3.33
CA HIS A 22 5.82 -11.36 3.57
C HIS A 22 4.73 -12.27 4.15
N GLN A 23 4.47 -13.38 3.48
CA GLN A 23 3.57 -14.44 3.96
C GLN A 23 4.31 -15.78 4.02
N PRO A 24 4.56 -16.33 5.22
CA PRO A 24 5.22 -17.62 5.35
C PRO A 24 4.31 -18.75 4.86
N LEU A 25 4.88 -19.71 4.15
CA LEU A 25 4.17 -20.89 3.64
C LEU A 25 4.63 -22.15 4.37
N PRO A 26 3.72 -23.13 4.55
CA PRO A 26 4.09 -24.41 5.14
C PRO A 26 5.07 -25.17 4.24
N THR A 27 6.12 -25.73 4.86
CA THR A 27 7.10 -26.57 4.17
C THR A 27 6.52 -27.95 3.86
N CYS A 28 6.69 -28.43 2.63
CA CYS A 28 6.45 -29.83 2.31
C CYS A 28 7.68 -30.70 2.59
N SER A 29 7.42 -31.93 3.00
CA SER A 29 8.40 -33.02 3.05
C SER A 29 8.97 -33.30 1.65
N LYS A 30 10.16 -33.92 1.58
CA LYS A 30 10.89 -34.19 0.32
C LYS A 30 10.10 -35.10 -0.65
N ASP A 31 9.30 -36.01 -0.09
CA ASP A 31 8.33 -36.86 -0.79
C ASP A 31 6.94 -36.66 -0.18
N PRO A 32 6.23 -35.59 -0.54
CA PRO A 32 4.99 -35.24 0.12
C PRO A 32 3.86 -36.15 -0.36
N SER A 33 3.00 -36.58 0.58
CA SER A 33 1.77 -37.29 0.27
C SER A 33 0.81 -36.40 -0.53
N THR A 34 -0.21 -37.00 -1.16
CA THR A 34 -1.25 -36.23 -1.86
C THR A 34 -1.98 -35.26 -0.91
N GLU A 35 -2.15 -35.64 0.35
CA GLU A 35 -2.76 -34.79 1.38
C GLU A 35 -1.85 -33.61 1.74
N GLU A 36 -0.55 -33.84 1.94
CA GLU A 36 0.42 -32.78 2.23
C GLU A 36 0.53 -31.78 1.06
N ARG A 37 0.51 -32.28 -0.19
CA ARG A 37 0.48 -31.42 -1.39
C ARG A 37 -0.78 -30.57 -1.44
N THR A 38 -1.94 -31.18 -1.18
CA THR A 38 -3.22 -30.47 -1.18
C THR A 38 -3.27 -29.40 -0.10
N ALA A 39 -2.79 -29.71 1.11
CA ALA A 39 -2.72 -28.77 2.22
C ALA A 39 -1.76 -27.61 1.94
N SER A 40 -0.58 -27.88 1.37
CA SER A 40 0.38 -26.83 0.99
C SER A 40 -0.18 -25.90 -0.08
N LEU A 41 -0.85 -26.45 -1.10
CA LEU A 41 -1.49 -25.64 -2.15
C LEU A 41 -2.69 -24.84 -1.62
N ALA A 42 -3.45 -25.39 -0.68
CA ALA A 42 -4.53 -24.67 -0.02
C ALA A 42 -3.98 -23.48 0.79
N ALA A 43 -2.94 -23.71 1.59
CA ALA A 43 -2.27 -22.65 2.35
C ALA A 43 -1.65 -21.58 1.43
N LEU A 44 -1.08 -21.98 0.29
CA LEU A 44 -0.58 -21.03 -0.72
C LEU A 44 -1.72 -20.16 -1.28
N ARG A 45 -2.87 -20.74 -1.60
CA ARG A 45 -4.01 -19.98 -2.11
C ARG A 45 -4.51 -18.98 -1.07
N GLU A 46 -4.63 -19.41 0.17
CA GLU A 46 -5.03 -18.52 1.27
C GLU A 46 -4.03 -17.37 1.48
N ALA A 47 -2.73 -17.68 1.48
CA ALA A 47 -1.67 -16.68 1.57
C ALA A 47 -1.71 -15.66 0.41
N ILE A 48 -2.07 -16.10 -0.80
CA ILE A 48 -2.24 -15.22 -1.96
C ILE A 48 -3.44 -14.29 -1.74
N THR A 49 -4.61 -14.81 -1.38
CA THR A 49 -5.81 -13.98 -1.14
C THR A 49 -5.54 -12.98 -0.01
N ASN A 50 -4.91 -13.41 1.07
CA ASN A 50 -4.58 -12.54 2.18
C ASN A 50 -3.58 -11.43 1.78
N THR A 51 -2.55 -11.77 1.00
CA THR A 51 -1.60 -10.77 0.48
C THR A 51 -2.30 -9.78 -0.45
N GLN A 52 -3.24 -10.25 -1.28
CA GLN A 52 -4.03 -9.40 -2.16
C GLN A 52 -4.88 -8.40 -1.35
N ASP A 53 -5.55 -8.86 -0.30
CA ASP A 53 -6.35 -8.00 0.57
C ASP A 53 -5.47 -6.95 1.26
N GLN A 54 -4.31 -7.34 1.80
CA GLN A 54 -3.34 -6.41 2.40
C GLN A 54 -2.85 -5.35 1.40
N ILE A 55 -2.56 -5.74 0.16
CA ILE A 55 -2.12 -4.80 -0.88
C ILE A 55 -3.26 -3.84 -1.25
N ASN A 56 -4.49 -4.34 -1.38
CA ASN A 56 -5.64 -3.50 -1.70
C ASN A 56 -5.91 -2.46 -0.60
N ASP A 57 -5.87 -2.89 0.66
CA ASP A 57 -6.02 -2.00 1.81
C ASP A 57 -4.91 -0.95 1.85
N PHE A 58 -3.66 -1.38 1.65
CA PHE A 58 -2.51 -0.49 1.59
C PHE A 58 -2.65 0.58 0.50
N LEU A 59 -2.97 0.16 -0.74
CA LEU A 59 -3.12 1.08 -1.87
C LEU A 59 -4.32 2.01 -1.71
N THR A 60 -5.44 1.51 -1.18
CA THR A 60 -6.63 2.32 -0.92
C THR A 60 -6.33 3.42 0.10
N LYS A 61 -5.67 3.06 1.22
CA LYS A 61 -5.25 4.04 2.22
C LYS A 61 -4.28 5.08 1.64
N LYS A 62 -3.31 4.64 0.82
CA LYS A 62 -2.39 5.53 0.08
C LYS A 62 -3.14 6.53 -0.80
N MET A 63 -4.16 6.07 -1.53
CA MET A 63 -4.99 6.95 -2.35
C MET A 63 -5.79 7.95 -1.52
N GLU A 64 -6.32 7.55 -0.36
CA GLU A 64 -7.01 8.46 0.56
C GLU A 64 -6.06 9.52 1.13
N GLU A 65 -4.85 9.12 1.53
CA GLU A 65 -3.80 10.04 1.98
C GLU A 65 -3.40 11.03 0.89
N ASP A 66 -3.24 10.57 -0.35
CA ASP A 66 -2.88 11.42 -1.49
C ASP A 66 -4.03 12.36 -1.87
N ASN A 67 -5.28 11.89 -1.85
CA ASN A 67 -6.46 12.74 -2.06
C ASN A 67 -6.61 13.81 -0.97
N ALA A 68 -6.35 13.46 0.31
CA ALA A 68 -6.39 14.42 1.41
C ALA A 68 -5.30 15.49 1.24
N LYS A 69 -4.07 15.10 0.87
CA LYS A 69 -2.99 16.06 0.58
C LYS A 69 -3.32 16.96 -0.60
N ALA A 70 -3.89 16.42 -1.68
CA ALA A 70 -4.33 17.21 -2.82
C ALA A 70 -5.46 18.18 -2.45
N GLY A 71 -6.41 17.76 -1.62
CA GLY A 71 -7.49 18.60 -1.12
C GLY A 71 -6.99 19.71 -0.17
N VAL A 72 -6.02 19.41 0.70
CA VAL A 72 -5.37 20.42 1.56
C VAL A 72 -4.58 21.41 0.71
N ALA A 73 -3.84 20.94 -0.30
CA ALA A 73 -3.13 21.82 -1.23
C ALA A 73 -4.11 22.73 -1.98
N ALA A 74 -5.27 22.24 -2.41
CA ALA A 74 -6.30 23.06 -3.06
C ALA A 74 -6.95 24.09 -2.11
N VAL A 75 -7.14 23.74 -0.83
CA VAL A 75 -7.65 24.67 0.19
C VAL A 75 -6.61 25.72 0.55
N ASP A 76 -5.33 25.35 0.61
CA ASP A 76 -4.22 26.28 0.87
C ASP A 76 -4.02 27.23 -0.30
N ASP A 77 -4.13 26.75 -1.54
CA ASP A 77 -4.07 27.55 -2.77
C ASP A 77 -5.26 28.53 -2.85
N ALA A 78 -6.49 28.06 -2.59
CA ALA A 78 -7.67 28.93 -2.57
C ALA A 78 -7.60 29.99 -1.45
N LYS A 79 -7.05 29.64 -0.29
CA LYS A 79 -6.86 30.58 0.82
C LYS A 79 -5.73 31.58 0.55
N ALA A 80 -4.69 31.19 -0.17
CA ALA A 80 -3.62 32.08 -0.61
C ALA A 80 -4.12 33.09 -1.67
N GLU A 81 -4.98 32.65 -2.60
CA GLU A 81 -5.63 33.52 -3.59
C GLU A 81 -6.61 34.53 -2.96
N GLU A 82 -7.40 34.13 -1.96
CA GLU A 82 -8.28 35.08 -1.23
C GLU A 82 -7.51 36.16 -0.48
N ALA A 83 -6.35 35.82 0.12
CA ALA A 83 -5.49 36.79 0.80
C ALA A 83 -4.82 37.78 -0.18
N TYR A 84 -4.59 37.39 -1.43
CA TYR A 84 -4.02 38.26 -2.46
C TYR A 84 -5.03 39.29 -3.00
N GLY A 85 -6.33 39.11 -2.74
CA GLY A 85 -7.39 40.06 -3.09
C GLY A 85 -7.64 41.16 -2.04
N GLU A 86 -7.03 41.06 -0.86
CA GLU A 86 -7.26 42.00 0.26
C GLU A 86 -6.08 42.97 0.48
N GLU A 87 -4.89 42.70 -0.07
CA GLU A 87 -3.70 43.56 0.07
C GLU A 87 -3.59 44.71 -0.97
N ASP A 88 -4.44 44.77 -1.99
CA ASP A 88 -4.37 45.78 -3.08
C ASP A 88 -5.24 47.03 -2.83
N ALA A 89 -5.75 47.22 -1.61
CA ALA A 89 -6.62 48.34 -1.23
C ALA A 89 -6.03 49.30 -0.17
N GLU A 90 -4.79 49.12 0.26
CA GLU A 90 -4.09 50.04 1.18
C GLU A 90 -2.80 50.63 0.57
N GLU A 91 -2.84 51.09 -0.68
CA GLU A 91 -1.89 52.09 -1.21
C GLU A 91 -2.64 53.24 -1.93
N GLU A 92 -3.44 54.00 -1.19
CA GLU A 92 -3.87 55.35 -1.57
C GLU A 92 -3.64 56.30 -0.38
N ALA A 93 -2.45 56.91 -0.31
CA ALA A 93 -2.15 58.09 0.50
C ALA A 93 -1.03 58.94 -0.12
#